data_AF-A0A1Y4I0L8-F1
#
_entry.id   AF-A0A1Y4I0L8-F1
#
_cell.length_a   1.000
_cell.length_b   1.000
_cell.length_c   1.000
_cell.angle_alpha   90.00
_cell.angle_beta   90.00
_cell.angle_gamma   90.00
#
_symmetry.space_group_name_H-M   'P 1'
#
loop_
_entity.id
_entity.type
_entity.pdbx_description
1 polymer ?
#
loop_
_entity_poly.entity_id
_entity_poly.type
_entity_poly.pdbx_seq_one_letter_code
_entity_poly.pdbx_strand_id
1 'polypeptide(L)'
;MKCKQCGTEFEGKFCPECGAKAEIESPTPPPPPQQEATPNYQVPPVQNGYTMKKKKKKPLYLRWWFILLAVVVVVGAISTLFGGGGGDKIKWPEMVLGTMISEPPSLKGTLYENSDEQLWVSLDGVSDSQYNDYLDDCISKGFSVDSQKESYSYKAYNAEGYLLDMSHIGENLSITLEAPMEMGIIAWPTGTAGKLLPTPKSTVGKFEFEHDDSFCVYIGETSQEDYDEYIVACSDMGFNVDYDKGDIYYRADNADGYHVSIEYKGNNIMFVRIDAPSEDEQPPTEEVEPDSAPAEETTPENTDQPASNEPEANSNPDGLDPDFKAAMDSYEEFMDEYCAFMKKYSESDGTDLSLLADYAKYMEEYADFVSDFDKWEAEDMTTAETAYYIEVQTRVNQKLLEVAG
;
A
#
# COMPACT_ATOMS: atom_id res chain seq x y z
N MET A 1 -6.03 14.54 -26.06
CA MET A 1 -6.82 15.80 -26.01
C MET A 1 -6.19 16.75 -25.00
N LYS A 2 -6.43 18.06 -25.09
CA LYS A 2 -5.82 19.05 -24.18
C LYS A 2 -6.83 19.48 -23.12
N CYS A 3 -6.47 19.39 -21.84
CA CYS A 3 -7.32 19.81 -20.74
C CYS A 3 -7.57 21.32 -20.81
N LYS A 4 -8.84 21.77 -20.79
CA LYS A 4 -9.17 23.20 -20.81
C LYS A 4 -8.92 23.90 -19.47
N GLN A 5 -8.80 23.15 -18.37
CA GLN A 5 -8.51 23.72 -17.05
C GLN A 5 -7.03 23.91 -16.78
N CYS A 6 -6.20 22.87 -16.96
CA CYS A 6 -4.76 22.95 -16.66
C CYS A 6 -3.84 22.96 -17.89
N GLY A 7 -4.36 22.67 -19.10
CA GLY A 7 -3.57 22.67 -20.33
C GLY A 7 -2.78 21.40 -20.62
N THR A 8 -2.83 20.37 -19.76
CA THR A 8 -2.11 19.11 -19.99
C THR A 8 -2.70 18.31 -21.16
N GLU A 9 -1.84 17.70 -21.97
CA GLU A 9 -2.27 16.74 -23.00
C GLU A 9 -2.40 15.34 -22.40
N PHE A 10 -3.57 14.71 -22.57
CA PHE A 10 -3.85 13.40 -22.00
C PHE A 10 -4.79 12.57 -22.90
N GLU A 11 -4.81 11.25 -22.67
CA GLU A 11 -5.77 10.31 -23.25
C GLU A 11 -6.63 9.72 -22.13
N GLY A 12 -7.97 9.76 -22.26
CA GLY A 12 -8.88 9.28 -21.23
C GLY A 12 -10.12 10.14 -21.07
N LYS A 13 -11.01 9.76 -20.13
CA LYS A 13 -12.23 10.53 -19.82
C LYS A 13 -11.98 11.68 -18.83
N PHE A 14 -10.85 11.69 -18.14
CA PHE A 14 -10.50 12.67 -17.10
C PHE A 14 -9.01 13.02 -17.18
N CYS A 15 -8.68 14.27 -16.89
CA CYS A 15 -7.31 14.76 -16.93
C CYS A 15 -6.52 14.24 -15.72
N PRO A 16 -5.37 13.55 -15.91
CA PRO A 16 -4.61 12.97 -14.80
C PRO A 16 -4.04 14.03 -13.85
N GLU A 17 -3.76 15.24 -14.34
CA GLU A 17 -3.17 16.32 -13.53
C GLU A 17 -4.18 17.12 -12.68
N CYS A 18 -5.46 17.12 -13.02
CA CYS A 18 -6.43 18.01 -12.35
C CYS A 18 -7.85 17.45 -12.21
N GLY A 19 -8.10 16.21 -12.64
CA GLY A 19 -9.41 15.56 -12.55
C GLY A 19 -10.48 16.07 -13.53
N ALA A 20 -10.22 17.15 -14.28
CA ALA A 20 -11.21 17.72 -15.17
C ALA A 20 -11.68 16.71 -16.24
N LYS A 21 -13.00 16.56 -16.39
CA LYS A 21 -13.62 15.67 -17.38
C LYS A 21 -13.32 16.12 -18.81
N ALA A 22 -13.01 15.16 -19.66
CA ALA A 22 -12.87 15.31 -21.09
C ALA A 22 -14.20 15.75 -21.74
N GLU A 23 -14.28 17.02 -22.17
CA GLU A 23 -15.39 17.49 -23.00
C GLU A 23 -15.27 16.92 -24.42
N ILE A 24 -16.14 15.99 -24.78
CA ILE A 24 -16.30 15.50 -26.15
C ILE A 24 -17.18 16.51 -26.90
N GLU A 25 -16.60 17.29 -27.81
CA GLU A 25 -17.39 18.13 -28.72
C GLU A 25 -18.27 17.23 -29.60
N SER A 26 -19.58 17.30 -29.39
CA SER A 26 -20.57 16.66 -30.26
C SER A 26 -20.77 17.55 -31.50
N PRO A 27 -20.54 17.08 -32.74
CA PRO A 27 -20.83 17.90 -33.91
C PRO A 27 -22.35 18.06 -34.10
N THR A 28 -22.77 19.31 -34.26
CA THR A 28 -24.16 19.72 -34.52
C THR A 28 -24.62 19.25 -35.90
N PRO A 29 -25.82 18.65 -36.08
CA PRO A 29 -26.31 18.25 -37.39
C PRO A 29 -27.18 19.36 -38.06
N PRO A 30 -27.10 19.55 -39.40
CA PRO A 30 -27.98 20.44 -40.17
C PRO A 30 -29.32 19.77 -40.59
N PRO A 31 -30.35 20.55 -41.05
CA PRO A 31 -31.76 20.13 -41.12
C PRO A 31 -32.15 19.31 -42.38
N PRO A 32 -33.36 18.69 -42.43
CA PRO A 32 -33.64 17.49 -43.24
C PRO A 32 -34.23 17.80 -44.64
N PRO A 33 -34.28 16.81 -45.56
CA PRO A 33 -35.61 16.29 -45.94
C PRO A 33 -35.74 14.81 -46.36
N GLN A 34 -36.95 14.31 -46.05
CA GLN A 34 -37.83 13.32 -46.71
C GLN A 34 -37.54 11.80 -46.70
N GLN A 35 -38.55 11.12 -46.15
CA GLN A 35 -38.79 9.68 -46.01
C GLN A 35 -39.05 9.00 -47.35
N GLU A 36 -38.60 7.75 -47.50
CA GLU A 36 -39.39 6.70 -48.15
C GLU A 36 -39.03 5.30 -47.62
N ALA A 37 -40.10 4.56 -47.31
CA ALA A 37 -40.32 3.10 -47.18
C ALA A 37 -39.26 2.16 -46.57
N THR A 38 -39.66 1.53 -45.47
CA THR A 38 -39.07 0.33 -44.84
C THR A 38 -39.21 -0.93 -45.69
N PRO A 39 -38.30 -1.90 -45.51
CA PRO A 39 -38.77 -3.26 -45.30
C PRO A 39 -38.15 -3.93 -44.06
N ASN A 40 -39.04 -4.68 -43.42
CA ASN A 40 -38.92 -5.58 -42.28
C ASN A 40 -37.75 -6.57 -42.41
N TYR A 41 -36.90 -6.67 -41.37
CA TYR A 41 -36.07 -7.86 -41.13
C TYR A 41 -36.14 -8.27 -39.65
N GLN A 42 -36.45 -9.55 -39.48
CA GLN A 42 -36.59 -10.29 -38.23
C GLN A 42 -35.25 -10.41 -37.51
N VAL A 43 -35.30 -10.35 -36.18
CA VAL A 43 -34.17 -10.58 -35.27
C VAL A 43 -33.93 -12.09 -35.12
N PRO A 44 -32.73 -12.63 -35.39
CA PRO A 44 -32.30 -13.95 -34.93
C PRO A 44 -31.52 -13.86 -33.60
N PRO A 45 -31.48 -14.94 -32.81
CA PRO A 45 -31.09 -14.91 -31.40
C PRO A 45 -29.58 -14.78 -31.16
N VAL A 46 -29.28 -14.20 -30.01
CA VAL A 46 -27.95 -14.02 -29.39
C VAL A 46 -27.19 -15.34 -29.34
N GLN A 47 -25.95 -15.35 -29.86
CA GLN A 47 -24.95 -16.37 -29.54
C GLN A 47 -23.77 -15.73 -28.82
N ASN A 48 -23.61 -16.13 -27.57
CA ASN A 48 -22.45 -15.86 -26.72
C ASN A 48 -21.17 -16.38 -27.36
N GLY A 49 -20.14 -15.53 -27.39
CA GLY A 49 -18.82 -15.89 -27.87
C GLY A 49 -17.78 -14.81 -27.55
N TYR A 50 -17.64 -14.43 -26.27
CA TYR A 50 -16.49 -13.64 -25.84
C TYR A 50 -15.40 -14.57 -25.32
N THR A 51 -14.31 -14.63 -26.08
CA THR A 51 -13.03 -15.19 -25.66
C THR A 51 -12.53 -14.47 -24.41
N MET A 52 -12.21 -15.22 -23.35
CA MET A 52 -11.60 -14.70 -22.12
C MET A 52 -10.35 -13.86 -22.46
N LYS A 53 -10.41 -12.55 -22.20
CA LYS A 53 -9.20 -11.74 -22.08
C LYS A 53 -8.58 -12.06 -20.71
N LYS A 54 -7.35 -12.57 -20.74
CA LYS A 54 -6.54 -12.88 -19.56
C LYS A 54 -6.57 -11.71 -18.56
N LYS A 55 -6.88 -12.06 -17.30
CA LYS A 55 -6.72 -11.23 -16.10
C LYS A 55 -5.38 -10.49 -16.15
N LYS A 56 -5.38 -9.17 -15.99
CA LYS A 56 -4.17 -8.45 -15.55
C LYS A 56 -4.13 -8.55 -14.03
N LYS A 57 -3.09 -9.19 -13.51
CA LYS A 57 -2.84 -9.29 -12.06
C LYS A 57 -2.62 -7.88 -11.49
N LYS A 58 -3.18 -7.62 -10.30
CA LYS A 58 -2.91 -6.41 -9.50
C LYS A 58 -1.40 -6.37 -9.14
N PRO A 59 -0.75 -5.21 -9.06
CA PRO A 59 0.63 -5.14 -8.61
C PRO A 59 0.72 -5.44 -7.09
N LEU A 60 1.64 -6.31 -6.74
CA LEU A 60 1.80 -6.94 -5.41
C LEU A 60 2.27 -5.99 -4.28
N TYR A 61 2.78 -4.80 -4.59
CA TYR A 61 3.45 -3.92 -3.60
C TYR A 61 2.53 -3.06 -2.73
N LEU A 62 1.21 -3.24 -2.81
CA LEU A 62 0.22 -2.31 -2.23
C LEU A 62 -0.45 -2.83 -0.94
N ARG A 63 -0.05 -3.98 -0.38
CA ARG A 63 -0.54 -4.49 0.92
C ARG A 63 0.53 -4.30 2.01
N TRP A 64 0.12 -3.93 3.23
CA TRP A 64 1.01 -3.44 4.29
C TRP A 64 2.04 -4.49 4.78
N TRP A 65 1.69 -5.77 4.71
CA TRP A 65 2.60 -6.88 5.01
C TRP A 65 3.63 -7.12 3.89
N PHE A 66 3.37 -6.69 2.65
CA PHE A 66 4.33 -6.68 1.54
C PHE A 66 5.42 -5.61 1.75
N ILE A 67 5.11 -4.50 2.45
CA ILE A 67 6.08 -3.48 2.85
C ILE A 67 6.95 -4.01 4.00
N LEU A 68 6.39 -4.77 4.94
CA LEU A 68 7.15 -5.47 5.99
C LEU A 68 8.05 -6.58 5.43
N LEU A 69 7.59 -7.36 4.45
CA LEU A 69 8.41 -8.34 3.72
C LEU A 69 9.44 -7.67 2.80
N ALA A 70 9.11 -6.55 2.15
CA ALA A 70 10.08 -5.77 1.39
C ALA A 70 11.16 -5.15 2.29
N VAL A 71 10.82 -4.72 3.51
CA VAL A 71 11.81 -4.23 4.49
C VAL A 71 12.77 -5.35 4.95
N VAL A 72 12.33 -6.62 4.97
CA VAL A 72 13.20 -7.78 5.28
C VAL A 72 13.95 -8.31 4.05
N VAL A 73 13.40 -8.22 2.83
CA VAL A 73 14.01 -8.72 1.59
C VAL A 73 14.92 -7.68 0.90
N VAL A 74 14.76 -6.38 1.16
CA VAL A 74 15.63 -5.32 0.60
C VAL A 74 17.00 -5.25 1.28
N VAL A 75 17.23 -5.99 2.38
CA VAL A 75 18.58 -6.12 2.99
C VAL A 75 19.46 -7.17 2.27
N GLY A 76 18.92 -7.98 1.35
CA GLY A 76 19.68 -9.10 0.76
C GLY A 76 19.86 -9.13 -0.77
N ALA A 77 19.04 -8.42 -1.55
CA ALA A 77 18.89 -8.75 -2.98
C ALA A 77 18.91 -7.57 -3.98
N ILE A 78 19.72 -6.52 -3.75
CA ILE A 78 20.12 -5.58 -4.84
C ILE A 78 21.65 -5.31 -4.84
N SER A 79 22.46 -6.17 -4.19
CA SER A 79 23.93 -6.01 -4.24
C SER A 79 24.60 -6.60 -5.48
N THR A 80 23.87 -7.19 -6.44
CA THR A 80 24.49 -7.98 -7.52
C THR A 80 23.98 -7.75 -8.95
N LEU A 81 23.23 -6.68 -9.23
CA LEU A 81 23.01 -6.27 -10.63
C LEU A 81 23.82 -5.06 -11.09
N PHE A 82 24.48 -4.32 -10.20
CA PHE A 82 25.54 -3.38 -10.57
C PHE A 82 26.69 -3.36 -9.54
N GLY A 83 27.68 -4.23 -9.74
CA GLY A 83 29.05 -4.00 -9.28
C GLY A 83 29.45 -4.61 -7.94
N GLY A 84 30.02 -5.83 -8.00
CA GLY A 84 30.96 -6.29 -6.99
C GLY A 84 32.27 -5.49 -7.06
N GLY A 85 32.77 -5.09 -5.90
CA GLY A 85 34.08 -4.43 -5.74
C GLY A 85 33.99 -3.40 -4.64
N GLY A 86 34.86 -3.50 -3.62
CA GLY A 86 34.86 -2.65 -2.43
C GLY A 86 34.48 -1.20 -2.74
N GLY A 87 33.32 -0.77 -2.22
CA GLY A 87 32.60 0.41 -2.69
C GLY A 87 33.50 1.63 -2.81
N ASP A 88 33.54 2.21 -4.00
CA ASP A 88 34.09 3.53 -4.22
C ASP A 88 33.44 4.51 -3.22
N LYS A 89 34.24 5.45 -2.71
CA LYS A 89 33.70 6.47 -1.79
C LYS A 89 32.59 7.24 -2.50
N ILE A 90 31.41 7.31 -1.88
CA ILE A 90 30.32 8.16 -2.31
C ILE A 90 30.84 9.59 -2.36
N LYS A 91 30.67 10.23 -3.52
CA LYS A 91 31.07 11.61 -3.72
C LYS A 91 29.92 12.52 -3.28
N TRP A 92 29.83 12.76 -1.98
CA TRP A 92 28.75 13.56 -1.40
C TRP A 92 28.47 14.90 -2.11
N PRO A 93 29.49 15.66 -2.56
CA PRO A 93 29.25 16.92 -3.28
C PRO A 93 28.52 16.77 -4.63
N GLU A 94 28.38 15.55 -5.16
CA GLU A 94 27.65 15.24 -6.40
C GLU A 94 26.20 14.78 -6.13
N MET A 95 25.76 14.69 -4.87
CA MET A 95 24.40 14.26 -4.51
C MET A 95 23.42 15.41 -4.67
N VAL A 96 22.36 15.21 -5.46
CA VAL A 96 21.41 16.25 -5.86
C VAL A 96 20.70 16.86 -4.65
N LEU A 97 20.21 16.02 -3.73
CA LEU A 97 19.60 16.45 -2.47
C LEU A 97 20.60 16.54 -1.31
N GLY A 98 21.89 16.27 -1.55
CA GLY A 98 22.92 16.22 -0.51
C GLY A 98 23.20 17.55 0.19
N THR A 99 22.71 18.67 -0.37
CA THR A 99 22.81 20.00 0.27
C THR A 99 21.74 20.26 1.33
N MET A 100 20.71 19.40 1.41
CA MET A 100 19.62 19.54 2.39
C MET A 100 20.07 19.13 3.80
N ILE A 101 21.02 18.19 3.88
CA ILE A 101 21.64 17.72 5.12
C ILE A 101 23.16 17.92 5.05
N SER A 102 23.87 17.72 6.16
CA SER A 102 25.34 17.76 6.14
C SER A 102 25.92 16.50 5.53
N GLU A 103 27.24 16.51 5.24
CA GLU A 103 27.92 15.29 4.80
C GLU A 103 27.88 14.23 5.92
N PRO A 104 27.50 12.97 5.62
CA PRO A 104 27.37 11.93 6.62
C PRO A 104 28.73 11.47 7.16
N PRO A 105 28.74 10.83 8.34
CA PRO A 105 29.98 10.43 9.02
C PRO A 105 30.80 9.37 8.27
N SER A 106 30.19 8.66 7.32
CA SER A 106 30.85 7.71 6.41
C SER A 106 30.45 8.00 4.97
N LEU A 107 31.38 7.75 4.05
CA LEU A 107 31.15 7.80 2.60
C LEU A 107 31.39 6.43 1.95
N LYS A 108 31.55 5.38 2.76
CA LYS A 108 31.65 4.01 2.27
C LYS A 108 30.25 3.41 2.27
N GLY A 109 29.79 2.88 1.14
CA GLY A 109 28.51 2.22 1.07
C GLY A 109 27.94 2.18 -0.34
N THR A 110 26.62 2.17 -0.45
CA THR A 110 25.87 2.01 -1.70
C THR A 110 24.97 3.21 -1.94
N LEU A 111 25.02 3.76 -3.15
CA LEU A 111 24.08 4.75 -3.65
C LEU A 111 22.99 4.01 -4.44
N TYR A 112 21.73 4.11 -4.02
CA TYR A 112 20.59 3.49 -4.70
C TYR A 112 19.91 4.47 -5.65
N GLU A 113 19.66 5.69 -5.19
CA GLU A 113 19.02 6.72 -5.99
C GLU A 113 19.65 8.10 -5.77
N ASN A 114 19.76 8.88 -6.84
CA ASN A 114 20.24 10.26 -6.84
C ASN A 114 19.52 11.04 -7.93
N SER A 115 18.32 11.52 -7.61
CA SER A 115 17.49 12.38 -8.44
C SER A 115 17.16 13.69 -7.69
N ASP A 116 16.50 14.61 -8.38
CA ASP A 116 15.92 15.80 -7.74
C ASP A 116 14.66 15.48 -6.92
N GLU A 117 14.10 14.28 -7.08
CA GLU A 117 12.95 13.76 -6.32
C GLU A 117 13.38 12.96 -5.09
N GLN A 118 14.44 12.16 -5.19
CA GLN A 118 14.89 11.29 -4.11
C GLN A 118 16.41 11.09 -4.10
N LEU A 119 16.99 11.06 -2.90
CA LEU A 119 18.34 10.57 -2.63
C LEU A 119 18.23 9.41 -1.66
N TRP A 120 18.74 8.24 -2.03
CA TRP A 120 18.76 7.06 -1.17
C TRP A 120 20.16 6.45 -1.13
N VAL A 121 20.76 6.47 0.05
CA VAL A 121 22.09 5.91 0.32
C VAL A 121 22.05 4.95 1.51
N SER A 122 22.92 3.95 1.48
CA SER A 122 23.27 3.16 2.66
C SER A 122 24.77 3.27 2.90
N LEU A 123 25.16 3.49 4.15
CA LEU A 123 26.51 3.85 4.56
C LEU A 123 27.01 2.89 5.63
N ASP A 124 28.20 2.33 5.42
CA ASP A 124 28.84 1.37 6.31
C ASP A 124 29.78 2.06 7.30
N GLY A 125 29.97 1.44 8.47
CA GLY A 125 30.95 1.84 9.46
C GLY A 125 30.54 3.09 10.24
N VAL A 126 29.24 3.32 10.39
CA VAL A 126 28.69 4.40 11.22
C VAL A 126 28.35 3.83 12.58
N SER A 127 29.12 4.21 13.60
CA SER A 127 28.83 3.83 15.00
C SER A 127 27.60 4.56 15.56
N ASP A 128 27.01 4.04 16.64
CA ASP A 128 25.90 4.69 17.36
C ASP A 128 26.18 6.15 17.73
N SER A 129 27.40 6.47 18.16
CA SER A 129 27.77 7.85 18.52
C SER A 129 27.76 8.76 17.29
N GLN A 130 28.29 8.28 16.16
CA GLN A 130 28.30 9.04 14.90
C GLN A 130 26.89 9.22 14.35
N TYR A 131 26.04 8.20 14.45
CA TYR A 131 24.63 8.31 14.08
C TYR A 131 23.91 9.37 14.94
N ASN A 132 24.08 9.33 16.26
CA ASN A 132 23.42 10.29 17.15
C ASN A 132 23.90 11.74 16.90
N ASP A 133 25.21 11.96 16.73
CA ASP A 133 25.75 13.28 16.40
C ASP A 133 25.21 13.78 15.04
N TYR A 134 25.10 12.88 14.06
CA TYR A 134 24.58 13.21 12.73
C TYR A 134 23.07 13.46 12.72
N LEU A 135 22.32 12.73 13.53
CA LEU A 135 20.89 12.96 13.75
C LEU A 135 20.67 14.36 14.36
N ASP A 136 21.44 14.74 15.38
CA ASP A 136 21.36 16.07 15.98
C ASP A 136 21.68 17.18 14.96
N ASP A 137 22.64 16.96 14.08
CA ASP A 137 22.94 17.87 12.97
C ASP A 137 21.76 18.00 11.99
N CYS A 138 21.14 16.88 11.58
CA CYS A 138 19.96 16.87 10.72
C CYS A 138 18.77 17.62 11.36
N ILE A 139 18.55 17.44 12.66
CA ILE A 139 17.55 18.18 13.43
C ILE A 139 17.88 19.68 13.43
N SER A 140 19.15 20.05 13.61
CA SER A 140 19.61 21.45 13.57
C SER A 140 19.44 22.10 12.19
N LYS A 141 19.43 21.29 11.12
CA LYS A 141 19.12 21.69 9.73
C LYS A 141 17.63 21.89 9.49
N GLY A 142 16.77 21.58 10.46
CA GLY A 142 15.35 21.85 10.44
C GLY A 142 14.46 20.63 10.23
N PHE A 143 15.03 19.44 10.07
CA PHE A 143 14.26 18.18 10.00
C PHE A 143 13.72 17.84 11.39
N SER A 144 12.56 18.40 11.71
CA SER A 144 11.93 18.34 13.04
C SER A 144 10.42 18.45 12.98
N VAL A 145 9.85 18.75 11.82
CA VAL A 145 8.41 18.83 11.60
C VAL A 145 7.85 17.42 11.54
N ASP A 146 6.79 17.16 12.30
CA ASP A 146 6.12 15.85 12.43
C ASP A 146 7.10 14.68 12.66
N SER A 147 8.09 14.92 13.51
CA SER A 147 9.17 13.95 13.73
C SER A 147 8.68 12.68 14.42
N GLN A 148 9.07 11.52 13.90
CA GLN A 148 8.91 10.21 14.50
C GLN A 148 10.31 9.66 14.82
N LYS A 149 10.51 9.23 16.07
CA LYS A 149 11.78 8.70 16.53
C LYS A 149 11.55 7.37 17.22
N GLU A 150 12.16 6.33 16.67
CA GLU A 150 12.17 4.98 17.23
C GLU A 150 13.59 4.62 17.68
N SER A 151 13.79 3.38 18.15
CA SER A 151 15.08 2.92 18.66
C SER A 151 16.17 2.88 17.58
N TYR A 152 15.82 2.58 16.33
CA TYR A 152 16.75 2.45 15.21
C TYR A 152 16.40 3.36 14.02
N SER A 153 15.37 4.21 14.12
CA SER A 153 14.95 5.07 13.01
C SER A 153 14.55 6.47 13.43
N TYR A 154 14.65 7.38 12.47
CA TYR A 154 14.20 8.75 12.60
C TYR A 154 13.59 9.22 11.28
N LYS A 155 12.39 9.77 11.36
CA LYS A 155 11.68 10.34 10.22
C LYS A 155 11.18 11.72 10.55
N ALA A 156 11.45 12.72 9.72
CA ALA A 156 10.93 14.07 9.93
C ALA A 156 10.94 14.88 8.64
N TYR A 157 10.06 15.88 8.58
CA TYR A 157 10.08 16.89 7.53
C TYR A 157 10.88 18.11 7.97
N ASN A 158 11.41 18.85 6.99
CA ASN A 158 11.82 20.24 7.21
C ASN A 158 10.70 21.22 6.85
N ALA A 159 10.90 22.52 7.11
CA ALA A 159 9.90 23.56 6.85
C ALA A 159 9.60 23.78 5.35
N GLU A 160 10.47 23.29 4.47
CA GLU A 160 10.30 23.35 3.01
C GLU A 160 9.54 22.13 2.47
N GLY A 161 9.26 21.13 3.32
CA GLY A 161 8.52 19.92 3.00
C GLY A 161 9.37 18.74 2.53
N TYR A 162 10.70 18.85 2.58
CA TYR A 162 11.57 17.70 2.32
C TYR A 162 11.44 16.70 3.46
N LEU A 163 11.35 15.42 3.12
CA LEU A 163 11.31 14.32 4.07
C LEU A 163 12.70 13.74 4.25
N LEU A 164 13.13 13.58 5.50
CA LEU A 164 14.27 12.76 5.89
C LEU A 164 13.75 11.50 6.57
N ASP A 165 14.17 10.35 6.09
CA ASP A 165 13.95 9.03 6.69
C ASP A 165 15.30 8.34 6.87
N MET A 166 15.67 8.07 8.12
CA MET A 166 16.94 7.46 8.49
C MET A 166 16.70 6.20 9.29
N SER A 167 17.47 5.16 8.99
CA SER A 167 17.55 3.96 9.82
C SER A 167 19.01 3.61 10.11
N HIS A 168 19.27 3.17 11.34
CA HIS A 168 20.60 2.81 11.83
C HIS A 168 20.55 1.46 12.53
N ILE A 169 21.15 0.45 11.90
CA ILE A 169 21.15 -0.94 12.39
C ILE A 169 22.58 -1.45 12.35
N GLY A 170 23.12 -1.80 13.52
CA GLY A 170 24.53 -2.16 13.66
C GLY A 170 25.43 -0.99 13.27
N GLU A 171 26.31 -1.20 12.28
CA GLU A 171 27.16 -0.12 11.74
C GLU A 171 26.64 0.45 10.41
N ASN A 172 25.42 0.09 10.00
CA ASN A 172 24.83 0.56 8.75
C ASN A 172 23.86 1.72 8.99
N LEU A 173 24.05 2.82 8.28
CA LEU A 173 23.15 3.97 8.24
C LEU A 173 22.50 4.08 6.86
N SER A 174 21.19 3.88 6.77
CA SER A 174 20.40 4.24 5.59
C SER A 174 19.88 5.67 5.73
N ILE A 175 19.99 6.45 4.66
CA ILE A 175 19.44 7.80 4.57
C ILE A 175 18.62 7.87 3.28
N THR A 176 17.35 8.21 3.42
CA THR A 176 16.45 8.57 2.34
C THR A 176 16.05 10.03 2.53
N LEU A 177 16.27 10.85 1.51
CA LEU A 177 15.76 12.20 1.39
C LEU A 177 14.78 12.25 0.23
N GLU A 178 13.59 12.79 0.45
CA GLU A 178 12.59 12.98 -0.60
C GLU A 178 12.25 14.46 -0.72
N ALA A 179 12.14 14.93 -1.96
CA ALA A 179 11.68 16.27 -2.26
C ALA A 179 10.18 16.45 -1.88
N PRO A 180 9.74 17.69 -1.62
CA PRO A 180 8.35 17.96 -1.32
C PRO A 180 7.44 17.47 -2.47
N MET A 181 6.31 16.87 -2.11
CA MET A 181 5.33 16.43 -3.11
C MET A 181 4.81 17.63 -3.91
N GLU A 182 5.00 17.60 -5.23
CA GLU A 182 4.41 18.61 -6.11
C GLU A 182 2.88 18.46 -6.15
N MET A 183 2.16 19.51 -5.76
CA MET A 183 0.70 19.56 -5.73
C MET A 183 0.16 20.74 -6.54
N GLY A 184 -1.05 20.60 -7.06
CA GLY A 184 -1.76 21.62 -7.81
C GLY A 184 -3.10 21.98 -7.17
N ILE A 185 -3.82 22.91 -7.78
CA ILE A 185 -5.23 23.16 -7.42
C ILE A 185 -6.09 22.05 -8.05
N ILE A 186 -6.91 21.40 -7.22
CA ILE A 186 -7.81 20.33 -7.64
C ILE A 186 -9.28 20.73 -7.45
N ALA A 187 -10.15 20.08 -8.22
CA ALA A 187 -11.58 20.05 -7.95
C ALA A 187 -11.93 18.72 -7.28
N TRP A 188 -12.81 18.76 -6.27
CA TRP A 188 -13.27 17.53 -5.62
C TRP A 188 -14.06 16.66 -6.60
N PRO A 189 -13.89 15.32 -6.59
CA PRO A 189 -14.57 14.45 -7.55
C PRO A 189 -16.09 14.56 -7.46
N THR A 190 -16.76 14.53 -8.62
CA THR A 190 -18.23 14.61 -8.72
C THR A 190 -18.87 13.29 -9.15
N GLY A 191 -18.05 12.25 -9.31
CA GLY A 191 -18.48 10.88 -9.54
C GLY A 191 -19.25 10.30 -8.36
N THR A 192 -19.67 9.05 -8.48
CA THR A 192 -20.32 8.27 -7.42
C THR A 192 -19.52 8.32 -6.12
N ALA A 193 -18.24 7.95 -6.13
CA ALA A 193 -17.40 7.93 -4.93
C ALA A 193 -17.19 9.34 -4.32
N GLY A 194 -16.99 10.36 -5.15
CA GLY A 194 -16.79 11.74 -4.69
C GLY A 194 -17.96 12.32 -3.89
N LYS A 195 -19.18 11.84 -4.16
CA LYS A 195 -20.40 12.24 -3.44
C LYS A 195 -20.59 11.52 -2.10
N LEU A 196 -19.88 10.41 -1.88
CA LEU A 196 -19.95 9.64 -0.64
C LEU A 196 -19.06 10.23 0.45
N LEU A 197 -18.11 11.09 0.10
CA LEU A 197 -17.18 11.72 1.04
C LEU A 197 -17.41 13.24 1.14
N PRO A 198 -17.11 13.86 2.29
CA PRO A 198 -17.17 15.30 2.44
C PRO A 198 -16.11 15.96 1.57
N THR A 199 -16.31 17.22 1.18
CA THR A 199 -15.26 17.99 0.49
C THR A 199 -14.25 18.51 1.52
N PRO A 200 -12.94 18.25 1.35
CA PRO A 200 -11.91 18.82 2.24
C PRO A 200 -11.92 20.35 2.22
N LYS A 201 -11.41 20.99 3.28
CA LYS A 201 -11.29 22.46 3.34
C LYS A 201 -10.29 23.00 2.31
N SER A 202 -9.20 22.28 2.09
CA SER A 202 -8.16 22.63 1.13
C SER A 202 -8.54 22.19 -0.28
N THR A 203 -8.12 22.98 -1.26
CA THR A 203 -8.20 22.66 -2.70
C THR A 203 -6.84 22.37 -3.31
N VAL A 204 -5.79 22.27 -2.49
CA VAL A 204 -4.44 21.91 -2.93
C VAL A 204 -4.30 20.41 -2.84
N GLY A 205 -3.93 19.74 -3.93
CA GLY A 205 -3.77 18.30 -3.93
C GLY A 205 -3.18 17.71 -5.20
N LYS A 206 -3.08 16.38 -5.21
CA LYS A 206 -2.57 15.56 -6.30
C LYS A 206 -3.34 14.25 -6.35
N PHE A 207 -3.97 13.94 -7.47
CA PHE A 207 -4.57 12.63 -7.69
C PHE A 207 -3.51 11.62 -8.11
N GLU A 208 -3.56 10.42 -7.54
CA GLU A 208 -2.91 9.26 -8.15
C GLU A 208 -3.80 8.65 -9.24
N PHE A 209 -5.11 8.58 -8.96
CA PHE A 209 -6.12 8.20 -9.93
C PHE A 209 -7.50 8.74 -9.55
N GLU A 210 -8.36 8.90 -10.55
CA GLU A 210 -9.77 9.27 -10.40
C GLU A 210 -10.64 8.46 -11.37
N HIS A 211 -11.62 7.76 -10.83
CA HIS A 211 -12.67 7.03 -11.52
C HIS A 211 -14.04 7.45 -10.97
N ASP A 212 -15.13 6.94 -11.54
CA ASP A 212 -16.47 7.34 -11.10
C ASP A 212 -16.78 6.83 -9.67
N ASP A 213 -16.35 5.63 -9.36
CA ASP A 213 -16.64 4.86 -8.15
C ASP A 213 -15.40 4.61 -7.28
N SER A 214 -14.26 5.19 -7.63
CA SER A 214 -13.02 5.08 -6.85
C SER A 214 -12.07 6.23 -7.15
N PHE A 215 -11.29 6.66 -6.17
CA PHE A 215 -10.20 7.61 -6.38
C PHE A 215 -9.16 7.51 -5.27
N CYS A 216 -7.97 8.03 -5.55
CA CYS A 216 -6.87 8.19 -4.61
C CYS A 216 -6.25 9.57 -4.78
N VAL A 217 -6.19 10.35 -3.69
CA VAL A 217 -5.79 11.75 -3.72
C VAL A 217 -5.02 12.14 -2.46
N TYR A 218 -3.98 12.94 -2.64
CA TYR A 218 -3.31 13.68 -1.56
C TYR A 218 -3.86 15.10 -1.51
N ILE A 219 -4.16 15.58 -0.31
CA ILE A 219 -4.69 16.91 -0.02
C ILE A 219 -3.68 17.64 0.86
N GLY A 220 -3.00 18.62 0.28
CA GLY A 220 -2.05 19.49 0.98
C GLY A 220 -2.76 20.58 1.78
N GLU A 221 -2.00 21.32 2.58
CA GLU A 221 -2.53 22.36 3.48
C GLU A 221 -3.61 21.84 4.46
N THR A 222 -3.58 20.55 4.78
CA THR A 222 -4.50 19.92 5.73
C THR A 222 -3.80 19.83 7.08
N SER A 223 -4.16 20.69 8.04
CA SER A 223 -3.60 20.56 9.39
C SER A 223 -4.07 19.27 10.08
N GLN A 224 -3.42 18.87 11.17
CA GLN A 224 -3.90 17.74 11.99
C GLN A 224 -5.36 17.93 12.45
N GLU A 225 -5.75 19.16 12.81
CA GLU A 225 -7.12 19.49 13.20
C GLU A 225 -8.10 19.32 12.02
N ASP A 226 -7.72 19.78 10.83
CA ASP A 226 -8.54 19.62 9.62
C ASP A 226 -8.69 18.14 9.22
N TYR A 227 -7.64 17.34 9.41
CA TYR A 227 -7.67 15.89 9.22
C TYR A 227 -8.63 15.20 10.21
N ASP A 228 -8.53 15.54 11.50
CA ASP A 228 -9.41 14.98 12.54
C ASP A 228 -10.87 15.34 12.28
N GLU A 229 -11.16 16.58 11.89
CA GLU A 229 -12.50 17.02 11.48
C GLU A 229 -12.99 16.29 10.23
N TYR A 230 -12.11 16.04 9.25
CA TYR A 230 -12.46 15.32 8.04
C TYR A 230 -12.86 13.86 8.32
N ILE A 231 -12.15 13.18 9.23
CA ILE A 231 -12.53 11.83 9.68
C ILE A 231 -13.93 11.83 10.30
N VAL A 232 -14.24 12.79 11.18
CA VAL A 232 -15.57 12.89 11.80
C VAL A 232 -16.63 13.08 10.72
N ALA A 233 -16.40 13.96 9.75
CA ALA A 233 -17.32 14.19 8.65
C ALA A 233 -17.52 12.94 7.77
N CYS A 234 -16.47 12.15 7.50
CA CYS A 234 -16.59 10.87 6.78
C CYS A 234 -17.44 9.86 7.57
N SER A 235 -17.19 9.76 8.88
CA SER A 235 -17.95 8.87 9.78
C SER A 235 -19.43 9.25 9.86
N ASP A 236 -19.74 10.55 9.93
CA ASP A 236 -21.10 11.10 9.88
C ASP A 236 -21.79 10.86 8.53
N MET A 237 -21.02 10.75 7.44
CA MET A 237 -21.51 10.37 6.11
C MET A 237 -21.72 8.86 5.93
N GLY A 238 -21.48 8.07 6.97
CA GLY A 238 -21.81 6.64 7.00
C GLY A 238 -20.62 5.71 6.83
N PHE A 239 -19.39 6.23 6.68
CA PHE A 239 -18.17 5.42 6.76
C PHE A 239 -17.84 5.14 8.21
N ASN A 240 -18.65 4.31 8.88
CA ASN A 240 -18.52 3.97 10.29
C ASN A 240 -18.71 2.47 10.57
N VAL A 241 -18.78 1.67 9.51
CA VAL A 241 -18.84 0.21 9.57
C VAL A 241 -17.41 -0.33 9.59
N ASP A 242 -17.19 -1.33 10.44
CA ASP A 242 -15.91 -2.04 10.59
C ASP A 242 -14.67 -1.13 10.61
N TYR A 243 -14.76 -0.03 11.38
CA TYR A 243 -13.72 0.98 11.33
C TYR A 243 -12.50 0.58 12.16
N ASP A 244 -11.34 0.92 11.64
CA ASP A 244 -10.04 0.87 12.30
C ASP A 244 -9.42 2.27 12.32
N LYS A 245 -8.94 2.70 13.48
CA LYS A 245 -8.43 4.06 13.69
C LYS A 245 -7.20 4.08 14.58
N GLY A 246 -6.15 4.72 14.09
CA GLY A 246 -5.01 5.18 14.88
C GLY A 246 -4.88 6.69 14.88
N ASP A 247 -3.75 7.19 15.38
CA ASP A 247 -3.46 8.63 15.44
C ASP A 247 -3.33 9.24 14.04
N ILE A 248 -2.78 8.47 13.09
CA ILE A 248 -2.46 8.93 11.73
C ILE A 248 -3.22 8.19 10.63
N TYR A 249 -4.18 7.32 10.98
CA TYR A 249 -4.96 6.61 9.98
C TYR A 249 -6.41 6.39 10.42
N TYR A 250 -7.29 6.30 9.44
CA TYR A 250 -8.69 5.91 9.58
C TYR A 250 -9.09 5.05 8.38
N ARG A 251 -9.64 3.87 8.65
CA ARG A 251 -10.19 2.96 7.64
C ARG A 251 -11.60 2.60 8.07
N ALA A 252 -12.55 2.60 7.14
CA ALA A 252 -13.92 2.24 7.44
C ALA A 252 -14.68 1.89 6.16
N ASP A 253 -15.73 1.10 6.32
CA ASP A 253 -16.70 0.85 5.28
C ASP A 253 -17.97 1.67 5.51
N ASN A 254 -18.75 1.84 4.44
CA ASN A 254 -20.13 2.28 4.55
C ASN A 254 -21.11 1.12 4.34
N ALA A 255 -22.41 1.38 4.56
CA ALA A 255 -23.45 0.36 4.44
C ALA A 255 -23.62 -0.22 3.02
N ASP A 256 -23.11 0.48 1.99
CA ASP A 256 -23.14 0.04 0.60
C ASP A 256 -21.87 -0.76 0.22
N GLY A 257 -20.95 -0.99 1.16
CA GLY A 257 -19.71 -1.74 0.98
C GLY A 257 -18.57 -0.95 0.33
N TYR A 258 -18.67 0.38 0.23
CA TYR A 258 -17.52 1.19 -0.16
C TYR A 258 -16.52 1.25 1.00
N HIS A 259 -15.24 1.14 0.66
CA HIS A 259 -14.14 1.22 1.62
C HIS A 259 -13.45 2.58 1.51
N VAL A 260 -13.20 3.25 2.65
CA VAL A 260 -12.35 4.45 2.71
C VAL A 260 -11.08 4.15 3.51
N SER A 261 -9.96 4.66 3.02
CA SER A 261 -8.68 4.70 3.71
C SER A 261 -8.15 6.13 3.71
N ILE A 262 -8.00 6.70 4.91
CA ILE A 262 -7.56 8.07 5.14
C ILE A 262 -6.32 8.03 6.02
N GLU A 263 -5.26 8.74 5.64
CA GLU A 263 -4.02 8.76 6.41
C GLU A 263 -3.46 10.19 6.50
N TYR A 264 -2.95 10.58 7.67
CA TYR A 264 -2.17 11.79 7.84
C TYR A 264 -0.70 11.47 7.56
N LYS A 265 -0.17 11.97 6.45
CA LYS A 265 1.21 11.68 5.99
C LYS A 265 2.28 12.55 6.68
N GLY A 266 1.85 13.52 7.49
CA GLY A 266 2.71 14.59 7.99
C GLY A 266 2.86 15.73 6.98
N ASN A 267 3.50 16.82 7.39
CA ASN A 267 3.70 18.04 6.62
C ASN A 267 2.40 18.66 6.08
N ASN A 268 1.32 18.56 6.88
CA ASN A 268 -0.02 19.00 6.51
C ASN A 268 -0.58 18.31 5.25
N ILE A 269 -0.30 17.02 5.06
CA ILE A 269 -0.79 16.24 3.93
C ILE A 269 -1.73 15.13 4.43
N MET A 270 -2.97 15.18 3.96
CA MET A 270 -3.94 14.10 4.14
C MET A 270 -4.03 13.27 2.85
N PHE A 271 -3.90 11.96 2.97
CA PHE A 271 -4.18 10.99 1.93
C PHE A 271 -5.63 10.51 2.06
N VAL A 272 -6.36 10.44 0.95
CA VAL A 272 -7.72 9.91 0.88
C VAL A 272 -7.82 8.92 -0.27
N ARG A 273 -8.23 7.71 0.03
CA ARG A 273 -8.60 6.69 -0.96
C ARG A 273 -9.98 6.16 -0.66
N ILE A 274 -10.78 6.00 -1.71
CA ILE A 274 -12.07 5.32 -1.67
C ILE A 274 -12.14 4.31 -2.80
N ASP A 275 -12.59 3.11 -2.47
CA ASP A 275 -12.78 2.01 -3.41
C ASP A 275 -14.23 1.53 -3.36
N ALA A 276 -14.77 1.16 -4.52
CA ALA A 276 -16.05 0.51 -4.63
C ALA A 276 -16.02 -0.90 -4.00
N PRO A 277 -17.17 -1.43 -3.53
CA PRO A 277 -17.26 -2.81 -3.07
C PRO A 277 -16.76 -3.78 -4.14
N SER A 278 -16.10 -4.85 -3.72
CA SER A 278 -15.69 -5.91 -4.63
C SER A 278 -16.91 -6.69 -5.12
N GLU A 279 -16.93 -7.11 -6.40
CA GLU A 279 -18.06 -7.87 -6.98
C GLU A 279 -18.32 -9.22 -6.24
N ASP A 280 -17.37 -9.71 -5.44
CA ASP A 280 -17.48 -10.95 -4.67
C ASP A 280 -18.17 -10.75 -3.29
N GLU A 281 -18.40 -9.51 -2.86
CA GLU A 281 -18.94 -9.15 -1.53
C GLU A 281 -20.36 -8.59 -1.54
N GLN A 282 -21.04 -8.58 -2.70
CA GLN A 282 -22.43 -8.13 -2.74
C GLN A 282 -23.32 -9.13 -1.98
N PRO A 283 -24.03 -8.72 -0.91
CA PRO A 283 -25.09 -9.55 -0.38
C PRO A 283 -26.15 -9.76 -1.48
N PRO A 284 -26.76 -10.94 -1.57
CA PRO A 284 -27.75 -11.21 -2.59
C PRO A 284 -28.88 -10.18 -2.47
N THR A 285 -29.13 -9.44 -3.56
CA THR A 285 -30.28 -8.56 -3.71
C THR A 285 -31.55 -9.35 -3.43
N GLU A 286 -32.17 -9.12 -2.28
CA GLU A 286 -33.52 -9.60 -1.99
C GLU A 286 -34.51 -8.86 -2.90
N GLU A 287 -35.00 -9.55 -3.92
CA GLU A 287 -36.23 -9.17 -4.60
C GLU A 287 -37.39 -9.29 -3.60
N VAL A 288 -37.89 -8.14 -3.16
CA VAL A 288 -39.08 -8.06 -2.31
C VAL A 288 -40.31 -8.32 -3.19
N GLU A 289 -40.93 -9.49 -3.06
CA GLU A 289 -42.32 -9.71 -3.47
C GLU A 289 -43.28 -9.62 -2.27
N PRO A 290 -44.48 -9.03 -2.43
CA PRO A 290 -45.28 -8.55 -1.31
C PRO A 290 -46.25 -9.59 -0.71
N ASP A 291 -46.29 -9.57 0.62
CA ASP A 291 -47.43 -9.67 1.55
C ASP A 291 -48.60 -10.62 1.23
N SER A 292 -48.82 -11.59 2.14
CA SER A 292 -50.16 -12.04 2.56
C SER A 292 -50.10 -12.78 3.90
N ALA A 293 -50.30 -12.05 5.01
CA ALA A 293 -50.82 -12.59 6.27
C ALA A 293 -52.39 -12.61 6.22
N PRO A 294 -53.16 -13.34 7.09
CA PRO A 294 -53.14 -13.13 8.55
C PRO A 294 -53.56 -14.29 9.52
N ALA A 295 -53.19 -14.10 10.81
CA ALA A 295 -53.87 -14.45 12.09
C ALA A 295 -53.97 -15.94 12.54
N GLU A 296 -53.87 -16.36 13.82
CA GLU A 296 -53.73 -15.73 15.16
C GLU A 296 -53.40 -16.81 16.25
N GLU A 297 -52.75 -16.38 17.35
CA GLU A 297 -52.76 -16.85 18.77
C GLU A 297 -52.35 -18.31 19.16
N THR A 298 -51.61 -18.65 20.24
CA THR A 298 -51.43 -18.13 21.63
C THR A 298 -50.07 -18.54 22.27
N THR A 299 -49.49 -17.69 23.12
CA THR A 299 -48.37 -17.84 24.12
C THR A 299 -48.75 -18.78 25.31
N PRO A 300 -47.87 -19.28 26.23
CA PRO A 300 -46.53 -18.77 26.59
C PRO A 300 -45.40 -19.76 27.01
N GLU A 301 -44.18 -19.20 27.05
CA GLU A 301 -43.06 -19.37 28.00
C GLU A 301 -42.46 -20.78 28.27
N ASN A 302 -41.22 -20.99 27.80
CA ASN A 302 -40.15 -21.52 28.65
C ASN A 302 -38.75 -21.14 28.14
N THR A 303 -37.93 -20.70 29.10
CA THR A 303 -36.55 -20.27 29.04
C THR A 303 -35.62 -21.42 28.69
N ASP A 304 -34.71 -21.23 27.73
CA ASP A 304 -33.27 -21.54 27.85
C ASP A 304 -32.58 -21.42 26.47
N GLN A 305 -31.65 -20.47 26.38
CA GLN A 305 -30.54 -20.39 25.41
C GLN A 305 -29.44 -21.38 25.88
N PRO A 306 -28.48 -21.89 25.06
CA PRO A 306 -28.11 -21.52 23.69
C PRO A 306 -28.04 -22.68 22.68
N ALA A 307 -28.07 -22.35 21.39
CA ALA A 307 -27.35 -23.10 20.36
C ALA A 307 -26.95 -22.14 19.23
N SER A 308 -25.72 -21.65 19.35
CA SER A 308 -24.92 -21.14 18.24
C SER A 308 -24.73 -22.27 17.23
N ASN A 309 -25.07 -22.03 15.97
CA ASN A 309 -24.62 -22.88 14.87
C ASN A 309 -23.19 -22.46 14.51
N GLU A 310 -22.23 -23.29 14.90
CA GLU A 310 -20.89 -23.39 14.29
C GLU A 310 -20.99 -23.70 12.80
N PRO A 311 -20.10 -23.17 11.95
CA PRO A 311 -19.53 -23.93 10.85
C PRO A 311 -18.37 -24.82 11.37
N GLU A 312 -18.20 -25.95 10.69
CA GLU A 312 -17.48 -27.13 11.18
C GLU A 312 -16.05 -26.90 11.67
N ALA A 313 -15.79 -27.37 12.89
CA ALA A 313 -14.49 -27.45 13.52
C ALA A 313 -13.61 -28.54 12.90
N ASN A 314 -12.53 -28.15 12.23
CA ASN A 314 -11.32 -28.97 12.17
C ASN A 314 -10.64 -28.88 13.54
N SER A 315 -10.90 -29.87 14.40
CA SER A 315 -10.51 -29.83 15.81
C SER A 315 -9.00 -30.03 15.99
N ASN A 316 -8.24 -28.93 16.05
CA ASN A 316 -6.90 -28.87 16.63
C ASN A 316 -7.03 -28.23 18.04
N PRO A 317 -6.48 -28.81 19.13
CA PRO A 317 -6.65 -28.29 20.50
C PRO A 317 -6.11 -26.88 20.75
N ASP A 318 -5.30 -26.34 19.84
CA ASP A 318 -4.65 -25.03 19.97
C ASP A 318 -5.38 -23.91 19.19
N GLY A 319 -6.48 -24.20 18.49
CA GLY A 319 -7.20 -23.20 17.69
C GLY A 319 -6.44 -22.69 16.46
N LEU A 320 -5.38 -23.41 16.07
CA LEU A 320 -4.52 -23.09 14.93
C LEU A 320 -4.93 -23.94 13.72
N ASP A 321 -5.27 -23.29 12.60
CA ASP A 321 -5.54 -23.99 11.35
C ASP A 321 -4.29 -24.77 10.89
N PRO A 322 -4.42 -26.07 10.57
CA PRO A 322 -3.28 -26.88 10.15
C PRO A 322 -2.59 -26.38 8.87
N ASP A 323 -3.35 -25.82 7.93
CA ASP A 323 -2.82 -25.29 6.68
C ASP A 323 -2.12 -23.95 6.93
N PHE A 324 -2.65 -23.12 7.83
CA PHE A 324 -1.97 -21.89 8.27
C PHE A 324 -0.63 -22.22 8.94
N LYS A 325 -0.63 -23.20 9.85
CA LYS A 325 0.60 -23.67 10.50
C LYS A 325 1.61 -24.16 9.46
N ALA A 326 1.17 -24.96 8.49
CA ALA A 326 2.03 -25.48 7.44
C ALA A 326 2.65 -24.36 6.59
N ALA A 327 1.87 -23.31 6.27
CA ALA A 327 2.38 -22.15 5.54
C ALA A 327 3.44 -21.37 6.35
N MET A 328 3.22 -21.18 7.65
CA MET A 328 4.20 -20.54 8.54
C MET A 328 5.47 -21.39 8.73
N ASP A 329 5.34 -22.71 8.85
CA ASP A 329 6.48 -23.63 8.95
C ASP A 329 7.29 -23.61 7.66
N SER A 330 6.63 -23.57 6.50
CA SER A 330 7.27 -23.44 5.19
C SER A 330 7.98 -22.09 5.02
N TYR A 331 7.40 -21.00 5.52
CA TYR A 331 8.07 -19.69 5.59
C TYR A 331 9.33 -19.75 6.46
N GLU A 332 9.26 -20.37 7.62
CA GLU A 332 10.42 -20.50 8.50
C GLU A 332 11.54 -21.35 7.87
N GLU A 333 11.19 -22.42 7.16
CA GLU A 333 12.13 -23.27 6.43
C GLU A 333 12.78 -22.51 5.25
N PHE A 334 12.00 -21.74 4.50
CA PHE A 334 12.52 -20.84 3.46
C PHE A 334 13.54 -19.84 4.03
N MET A 335 13.25 -19.27 5.20
CA MET A 335 14.17 -18.36 5.88
C MET A 335 15.40 -19.06 6.46
N ASP A 336 15.30 -20.34 6.84
CA ASP A 336 16.46 -21.16 7.21
C ASP A 336 17.40 -21.38 6.01
N GLU A 337 16.84 -21.67 4.82
CA GLU A 337 17.62 -21.79 3.59
C GLU A 337 18.32 -20.46 3.23
N TYR A 338 17.62 -19.33 3.39
CA TYR A 338 18.21 -18.00 3.21
C TYR A 338 19.37 -17.76 4.19
N CYS A 339 19.18 -18.03 5.47
CA CYS A 339 20.22 -17.86 6.49
C CYS A 339 21.44 -18.74 6.20
N ALA A 340 21.21 -20.00 5.79
CA ALA A 340 22.27 -20.92 5.39
C ALA A 340 23.03 -20.43 4.15
N PHE A 341 22.31 -19.92 3.14
CA PHE A 341 22.90 -19.30 1.97
C PHE A 341 23.75 -18.08 2.35
N MET A 342 23.22 -17.17 3.17
CA MET A 342 23.91 -15.95 3.60
C MET A 342 25.19 -16.24 4.38
N LYS A 343 25.18 -17.28 5.23
CA LYS A 343 26.38 -17.76 5.91
C LYS A 343 27.41 -18.35 4.94
N LYS A 344 26.97 -19.20 4.01
CA LYS A 344 27.86 -19.76 2.98
C LYS A 344 28.44 -18.68 2.08
N TYR A 345 27.64 -17.65 1.76
CA TYR A 345 28.04 -16.50 0.97
C TYR A 345 29.08 -15.64 1.71
N SER A 346 28.88 -15.34 3.00
CA SER A 346 29.82 -14.53 3.78
C SER A 346 31.19 -15.21 3.99
N GLU A 347 31.20 -16.55 4.02
CA GLU A 347 32.44 -17.35 4.07
C GLU A 347 33.11 -17.52 2.69
N SER A 348 32.44 -17.13 1.60
CA SER A 348 32.94 -17.25 0.23
C SER A 348 33.80 -16.06 -0.18
N ASP A 349 34.78 -16.32 -1.06
CA ASP A 349 35.56 -15.27 -1.73
C ASP A 349 34.91 -14.77 -3.04
N GLY A 350 33.68 -15.20 -3.31
CA GLY A 350 32.91 -14.83 -4.50
C GLY A 350 33.25 -15.63 -5.76
N THR A 351 34.09 -16.66 -5.67
CA THR A 351 34.45 -17.52 -6.81
C THR A 351 33.74 -18.87 -6.82
N ASP A 352 32.96 -19.18 -5.77
CA ASP A 352 32.23 -20.42 -5.64
C ASP A 352 30.99 -20.45 -6.55
N LEU A 353 31.13 -21.11 -7.70
CA LEU A 353 30.05 -21.30 -8.68
C LEU A 353 28.86 -22.10 -8.12
N SER A 354 29.01 -22.80 -6.98
CA SER A 354 27.88 -23.46 -6.33
C SER A 354 26.89 -22.47 -5.72
N LEU A 355 27.32 -21.26 -5.36
CA LEU A 355 26.42 -20.20 -4.88
C LEU A 355 25.43 -19.74 -5.94
N LEU A 356 25.80 -19.79 -7.23
CA LEU A 356 24.87 -19.47 -8.32
C LEU A 356 23.77 -20.53 -8.45
N ALA A 357 24.12 -21.80 -8.22
CA ALA A 357 23.15 -22.89 -8.24
C ALA A 357 22.23 -22.83 -7.01
N ASP A 358 22.79 -22.55 -5.83
CA ASP A 358 22.02 -22.38 -4.59
C ASP A 358 21.08 -21.17 -4.69
N TYR A 359 21.54 -20.05 -5.27
CA TYR A 359 20.69 -18.89 -5.52
C TYR A 359 19.57 -19.20 -6.53
N ALA A 360 19.86 -19.95 -7.60
CA ALA A 360 18.83 -20.35 -8.56
C ALA A 360 17.77 -21.27 -7.92
N LYS A 361 18.19 -22.19 -7.03
CA LYS A 361 17.28 -23.03 -6.22
C LYS A 361 16.42 -22.16 -5.30
N TYR A 362 17.03 -21.22 -4.58
CA TYR A 362 16.33 -20.28 -3.71
C TYR A 362 15.27 -19.45 -4.47
N MET A 363 15.59 -19.00 -5.70
CA MET A 363 14.63 -18.24 -6.52
C MET A 363 13.44 -19.09 -6.99
N GLU A 364 13.62 -20.40 -7.18
CA GLU A 364 12.53 -21.33 -7.47
C GLU A 364 11.63 -21.51 -6.24
N GLU A 365 12.23 -21.73 -5.06
CA GLU A 365 11.51 -21.85 -3.79
C GLU A 365 10.80 -20.56 -3.38
N TYR A 366 11.37 -19.39 -3.70
CA TYR A 366 10.70 -18.10 -3.50
C TYR A 366 9.40 -17.99 -4.30
N ALA A 367 9.37 -18.48 -5.54
CA ALA A 367 8.16 -18.43 -6.35
C ALA A 367 7.05 -19.34 -5.79
N ASP A 368 7.44 -20.50 -5.26
CA ASP A 368 6.52 -21.42 -4.57
C ASP A 368 6.01 -20.81 -3.26
N PHE A 369 6.90 -20.21 -2.46
CA PHE A 369 6.54 -19.47 -1.25
C PHE A 369 5.51 -18.38 -1.52
N VAL A 370 5.76 -17.50 -2.51
CA VAL A 370 4.81 -16.42 -2.84
C VAL A 370 3.45 -17.01 -3.24
N SER A 371 3.44 -18.09 -4.01
CA SER A 371 2.19 -18.75 -4.42
C SER A 371 1.41 -19.36 -3.25
N ASP A 372 2.08 -19.81 -2.19
CA ASP A 372 1.43 -20.39 -1.03
C ASP A 372 1.00 -19.33 -0.02
N PHE A 373 1.74 -18.22 0.09
CA PHE A 373 1.38 -17.11 0.96
C PHE A 373 0.26 -16.23 0.38
N ASP A 374 0.14 -16.14 -0.96
CA ASP A 374 -0.94 -15.44 -1.66
C ASP A 374 -2.35 -15.89 -1.20
N LYS A 375 -2.50 -17.13 -0.72
CA LYS A 375 -3.77 -17.70 -0.24
C LYS A 375 -4.23 -17.09 1.08
N TRP A 376 -3.29 -16.73 1.95
CA TRP A 376 -3.55 -16.19 3.27
C TRP A 376 -3.69 -14.66 3.27
N GLU A 377 -3.47 -14.04 2.11
CA GLU A 377 -3.53 -12.59 1.93
C GLU A 377 -4.94 -11.98 2.03
N ALA A 378 -5.97 -12.83 2.02
CA ALA A 378 -7.38 -12.45 1.95
C ALA A 378 -8.19 -12.96 3.16
N GLU A 379 -7.55 -13.63 4.12
CA GLU A 379 -8.22 -14.23 5.28
C GLU A 379 -7.78 -13.53 6.57
N ASP A 380 -8.77 -13.14 7.39
CA ASP A 380 -8.49 -12.61 8.73
C ASP A 380 -7.96 -13.72 9.63
N MET A 381 -6.75 -13.54 10.12
CA MET A 381 -6.13 -14.47 11.04
C MET A 381 -6.83 -14.43 12.40
N THR A 382 -7.07 -15.60 12.97
CA THR A 382 -7.52 -15.72 14.36
C THR A 382 -6.45 -15.21 15.34
N THR A 383 -6.83 -15.01 16.59
CA THR A 383 -5.88 -14.64 17.66
C THR A 383 -4.77 -15.68 17.84
N ALA A 384 -5.08 -16.97 17.66
CA ALA A 384 -4.10 -18.07 17.79
C ALA A 384 -3.10 -18.07 16.63
N GLU A 385 -3.57 -17.86 15.40
CA GLU A 385 -2.74 -17.74 14.19
C GLU A 385 -1.87 -16.48 14.22
N THR A 386 -2.41 -15.37 14.72
CA THR A 386 -1.66 -14.12 14.93
C THR A 386 -0.53 -14.31 15.94
N ALA A 387 -0.80 -14.96 17.07
CA ALA A 387 0.23 -15.29 18.05
C ALA A 387 1.30 -16.21 17.43
N TYR A 388 0.89 -17.24 16.69
CA TYR A 388 1.82 -18.16 16.03
C TYR A 388 2.69 -17.47 14.97
N TYR A 389 2.11 -16.57 14.18
CA TYR A 389 2.84 -15.73 13.22
C TYR A 389 3.90 -14.86 13.91
N ILE A 390 3.56 -14.20 15.03
CA ILE A 390 4.51 -13.38 15.80
C ILE A 390 5.66 -14.25 16.33
N GLU A 391 5.38 -15.47 16.79
CA GLU A 391 6.42 -16.39 17.25
C GLU A 391 7.35 -16.82 16.12
N VAL A 392 6.79 -17.17 14.96
CA VAL A 392 7.55 -17.53 13.76
C VAL A 392 8.44 -16.37 13.33
N GLN A 393 7.90 -15.15 13.27
CA GLN A 393 8.68 -13.95 12.94
C GLN A 393 9.78 -13.67 13.97
N THR A 394 9.54 -13.92 15.25
CA THR A 394 10.56 -13.78 16.29
C THR A 394 11.71 -14.77 16.07
N ARG A 395 11.42 -16.02 15.73
CA ARG A 395 12.45 -17.04 15.43
C ARG A 395 13.24 -16.69 14.17
N VAL A 396 12.55 -16.27 13.11
CA VAL A 396 13.19 -15.83 11.86
C VAL A 396 14.11 -14.63 12.12
N ASN A 397 13.64 -13.61 12.84
CA ASN A 397 14.47 -12.45 13.17
C ASN A 397 15.70 -12.82 14.00
N GLN A 398 15.57 -13.77 14.92
CA GLN A 398 16.71 -14.27 15.68
C GLN A 398 17.75 -14.96 14.77
N LYS A 399 17.31 -15.80 13.83
CA LYS A 399 18.19 -16.47 12.85
C LYS A 399 18.91 -15.45 11.96
N LEU A 400 18.20 -14.40 11.51
CA LEU A 400 18.79 -13.33 10.71
C LEU A 400 19.86 -12.55 11.48
N LEU A 401 19.64 -12.26 12.77
CA LEU A 401 20.63 -11.62 13.63
C LEU A 401 21.88 -12.49 13.84
N GLU A 402 21.72 -13.81 13.93
CA GLU A 402 22.83 -14.75 14.08
C GLU A 402 23.72 -14.86 12.84
N VAL A 403 23.18 -14.58 11.64
CA VAL A 403 23.95 -14.56 10.38
C VAL A 403 24.56 -13.19 10.09
N ALA A 404 23.99 -12.12 10.64
CA ALA A 404 24.48 -10.75 10.47
C ALA A 404 25.66 -10.38 11.40
N GLY A 405 25.83 -11.10 12.52
CA GLY A 405 26.95 -10.94 13.46
C GLY A 405 28.11 -11.88 13.18
#